data_AF-A0A821MK25-F1
#
_entry.id   AF-A0A821MK25-F1
#
_cell.length_a   1.000
_cell.length_b   1.000
_cell.length_c   1.000
_cell.angle_alpha   90.00
_cell.angle_beta   90.00
_cell.angle_gamma   90.00
#
_symmetry.space_group_name_H-M   'P 1'
#
loop_
_entity.id
_entity.type
_entity.pdbx_description
1 polymer ?
#
loop_
_entity_poly.entity_id
_entity_poly.type
_entity_poly.pdbx_seq_one_letter_code
_entity_poly.pdbx_strand_id
1 'polypeptide(L)' 'ALLTQGGISHKIDTSSGSIGRRYSRSDEIAVPFAITIDFDTLKEPFTVTLRDRDTFKQIRAKTSQSIF' A
#
# COMPACT_ATOMS: atom_id res chain seq x y z
N ALA A 1 -6.03 1.03 12.57
CA ALA A 1 -5.89 1.41 11.16
C ALA A 1 -7.08 0.87 10.38
N LEU A 2 -7.63 1.60 9.40
CA LEU A 2 -8.88 1.30 8.70
C LEU A 2 -8.99 -0.16 8.20
N LEU A 3 -7.88 -0.78 7.80
CA LEU A 3 -7.84 -2.19 7.39
C LEU A 3 -8.19 -3.16 8.52
N THR A 4 -7.70 -2.93 9.75
CA THR A 4 -8.08 -3.73 10.92
C THR A 4 -9.57 -3.63 11.21
N GLN A 5 -10.14 -2.43 11.11
CA GLN A 5 -11.57 -2.19 11.35
C GLN A 5 -12.43 -2.87 10.28
N GLY A 6 -11.94 -2.93 9.04
CA GLY A 6 -12.57 -3.70 7.96
C GLY A 6 -12.35 -5.21 8.04
N GLY A 7 -11.67 -5.73 9.06
CA GLY A 7 -11.36 -7.16 9.19
C GLY A 7 -10.35 -7.69 8.17
N ILE A 8 -9.60 -6.79 7.52
CA ILE A 8 -8.64 -7.14 6.47
C ILE A 8 -7.27 -7.40 7.11
N SER A 9 -6.78 -8.64 6.96
CA SER A 9 -5.42 -9.00 7.37
C SER A 9 -4.40 -8.21 6.55
N HIS A 10 -3.42 -7.61 7.24
CA HIS A 10 -2.41 -6.79 6.60
C HIS A 10 -1.11 -6.83 7.40
N LYS A 11 -0.01 -6.47 6.73
CA LYS A 11 1.32 -6.31 7.32
C LYS A 11 1.87 -4.96 6.90
N ILE A 12 2.38 -4.20 7.87
CA ILE A 12 3.01 -2.91 7.61
C ILE A 12 4.51 -3.14 7.41
N ASP A 13 5.06 -2.69 6.27
CA ASP A 13 6.49 -2.75 5.97
C ASP A 13 7.11 -1.34 5.96
N THR A 14 7.67 -0.95 7.11
CA THR A 14 8.48 0.26 7.29
C THR A 14 9.98 0.00 7.23
N SER A 15 10.40 -1.18 6.74
CA SER A 15 11.81 -1.51 6.66
C SER A 15 12.57 -0.56 5.74
N SER A 16 13.85 -0.34 6.05
CA SER A 16 14.73 0.45 5.20
C SER A 16 14.97 -0.26 3.85
N GLY A 17 15.07 0.55 2.79
CA GLY A 17 15.30 0.07 1.43
C GLY A 17 14.35 0.69 0.41
N SER A 18 14.62 0.42 -0.87
CA SER A 18 13.77 0.89 -1.96
C SER A 18 12.38 0.26 -1.89
N ILE A 19 11.38 0.92 -2.48
CA ILE A 19 10.02 0.40 -2.55
C ILE A 19 9.97 -0.95 -3.29
N GLY A 20 10.78 -1.13 -4.33
CA GLY A 20 10.88 -2.40 -5.06
C GLY A 20 11.33 -3.56 -4.19
N ARG A 21 12.26 -3.33 -3.26
CA ARG A 21 12.70 -4.38 -2.31
C ARG A 21 11.60 -4.74 -1.31
N ARG A 22 10.78 -3.78 -0.90
CA ARG A 22 9.60 -4.01 -0.05
C ARG A 22 8.50 -4.79 -0.78
N TYR A 23 8.27 -4.49 -2.06
CA TYR A 23 7.38 -5.30 -2.90
C TYR A 23 7.90 -6.73 -3.04
N SER A 24 9.18 -6.96 -3.36
CA SER A 24 9.77 -8.31 -3.46
C SER A 24 9.48 -9.15 -2.23
N ARG A 25 9.75 -8.62 -1.02
CA ARG A 25 9.49 -9.34 0.24
C ARG A 25 8.02 -9.66 0.46
N SER A 26 7.13 -8.78 0.01
CA SER A 26 5.68 -8.98 0.13
C SER A 26 5.18 -10.00 -0.90
N ASP A 27 5.70 -9.92 -2.11
CA ASP A 27 5.42 -10.84 -3.22
C ASP A 27 5.91 -12.26 -2.87
N GLU A 28 7.09 -12.39 -2.23
CA GLU A 28 7.69 -13.65 -1.74
C GLU A 28 6.81 -14.40 -0.72
N ILE A 29 6.02 -13.68 0.06
CA ILE A 29 5.05 -14.27 1.03
C ILE A 29 3.62 -14.26 0.49
N ALA A 30 3.47 -14.11 -0.82
CA ALA A 30 2.20 -14.16 -1.53
C ALA A 30 1.15 -13.11 -1.09
N VAL A 31 1.57 -11.92 -0.62
CA VAL A 31 0.65 -10.81 -0.40
C VAL A 31 0.08 -10.36 -1.75
N PRO A 32 -1.25 -10.39 -1.96
CA PRO A 32 -1.84 -10.13 -3.27
C PRO A 32 -1.80 -8.65 -3.67
N PHE A 33 -1.88 -7.75 -2.69
CA PHE A 33 -1.96 -6.31 -2.90
C PHE A 33 -1.01 -5.55 -1.98
N ALA A 34 -0.32 -4.55 -2.53
CA ALA A 34 0.47 -3.61 -1.76
C ALA A 34 -0.15 -2.21 -1.84
N ILE A 35 -0.33 -1.57 -0.68
CA ILE A 35 -0.75 -0.16 -0.57
C ILE A 35 0.50 0.66 -0.24
N THR A 36 0.83 1.59 -1.12
CA THR A 36 1.99 2.47 -0.97
C THR A 36 1.55 3.87 -0.59
N ILE A 37 2.13 4.36 0.50
CA ILE A 37 2.03 5.72 0.99
C ILE A 37 3.26 6.48 0.50
N ASP A 38 3.05 7.51 -0.31
CA ASP A 38 4.12 8.34 -0.88
C ASP A 38 3.90 9.83 -0.56
N PHE A 39 4.75 10.71 -1.10
CA PHE A 39 4.64 12.15 -0.84
C PHE A 39 3.33 12.76 -1.34
N ASP A 40 2.73 12.20 -2.39
CA ASP A 40 1.44 12.68 -2.90
C ASP A 40 0.28 12.23 -2.01
N THR A 41 0.47 11.21 -1.17
CA THR A 41 -0.52 10.81 -0.18
C THR A 41 -0.80 11.89 0.86
N LEU A 42 0.16 12.79 1.09
CA LEU A 42 0.00 13.92 2.01
C LEU A 42 -0.75 15.11 1.39
N LYS A 43 -0.98 15.10 0.07
CA LYS A 43 -1.65 16.18 -0.65
C LYS A 43 -3.16 15.92 -0.71
N GLU A 44 -3.95 16.98 -0.72
CA GLU A 44 -5.39 16.89 -0.91
C GLU A 44 -5.78 16.95 -2.40
N PRO A 45 -6.71 16.08 -2.86
CA PRO A 45 -7.37 15.02 -2.10
C PRO A 45 -6.43 13.86 -1.77
N PHE A 46 -6.57 13.29 -0.57
CA PHE A 46 -5.72 12.18 -0.12
C PHE A 46 -5.83 10.98 -1.06
N THR A 47 -4.68 10.44 -1.45
CA THR A 47 -4.60 9.32 -2.38
C THR A 47 -3.51 8.33 -2.02
N VAL A 48 -3.73 7.06 -2.36
CA VAL A 48 -2.74 5.99 -2.23
C VAL A 48 -2.53 5.29 -3.55
N THR A 49 -1.41 4.60 -3.66
CA THR A 49 -1.15 3.70 -4.79
C THR A 49 -1.45 2.27 -4.36
N LEU A 50 -2.37 1.60 -5.06
CA LEU A 50 -2.61 0.17 -4.92
C LEU A 50 -1.88 -0.56 -6.04
N ARG A 51 -1.03 -1.53 -5.69
CA ARG A 51 -0.34 -2.41 -6.63
C ARG A 51 -0.87 -3.83 -6.54
N ASP A 52 -1.18 -4.40 -7.69
CA ASP A 52 -1.50 -5.82 -7.86
C ASP A 52 -0.22 -6.62 -8.09
N ARG A 53 -0.03 -7.71 -7.32
CA ARG A 53 1.17 -8.56 -7.39
C ARG A 53 1.32 -9.25 -8.75
N ASP A 54 0.26 -9.88 -9.23
CA ASP A 54 0.33 -10.81 -10.37
C ASP A 54 0.50 -10.06 -11.69
N THR A 55 -0.16 -8.91 -11.81
CA THR A 55 -0.13 -8.08 -13.02
C THR A 55 0.91 -6.96 -12.97
N PHE A 56 1.48 -6.69 -11.79
CA PHE A 56 2.35 -5.54 -11.53
C PHE A 56 1.71 -4.17 -11.82
N LYS A 57 0.40 -4.13 -12.08
CA LYS A 57 -0.32 -2.89 -12.37
C LYS A 57 -0.47 -2.06 -11.10
N GLN A 58 -0.44 -0.75 -11.27
CA GLN A 58 -0.60 0.23 -10.20
C GLN A 58 -1.74 1.17 -10.53
N ILE A 59 -2.61 1.41 -9.56
CA ILE A 59 -3.69 2.39 -9.68
C ILE A 59 -3.62 3.38 -8.52
N ARG A 60 -3.93 4.66 -8.81
CA ARG A 60 -4.08 5.69 -7.79
C ARG A 60 -5.54 5.70 -7.32
N ALA A 61 -5.77 5.47 -6.03
CA ALA A 61 -7.10 5.49 -5.44
C ALA A 61 -7.22 6.64 -4.45
N LYS A 62 -8.38 7.31 -4.46
CA LYS A 62 -8.73 8.31 -3.45
C LYS A 62 -9.07 7.61 -2.14
N THR A 63 -8.64 8.18 -1.02
CA THR A 63 -9.07 7.74 0.31
C THR A 63 -10.08 8.74 0.86
N SER A 64 -11.10 8.21 1.55
CA SER A 64 -12.14 9.05 2.16
C SER A 64 -11.65 9.78 3.42
N GLN A 65 -10.52 9.36 3.99
CA GLN A 65 -9.99 9.87 5.23
C GLN A 65 -8.45 9.96 5.17
N SER A 66 -7.89 10.79 6.05
CA SER A 66 -6.47 10.77 6.37
C SER A 66 -6.10 9.36 6.83
N ILE A 67 -4.92 8.91 6.40
CA ILE A 67 -4.44 7.54 6.57
C ILE A 67 -3.48 7.43 7.77
N PHE A 68 -3.23 8.57 8.44
CA PHE A 68 -2.44 8.72 9.65
C PHE A 68 -3.36 8.78 10.87
#